data_AF-A0A015KFM7-F1
#
_entry.id   AF-A0A015KFM7-F1
#
_cell.length_a   1.000
_cell.length_b   1.000
_cell.length_c   1.000
_cell.angle_alpha   90.00
_cell.angle_beta   90.00
_cell.angle_gamma   90.00
#
_symmetry.space_group_name_H-M   'P 1'
#
loop_
_entity.id
_entity.type
_entity.pdbx_description
1 polymer ?
#
loop_
_entity_poly.entity_id
_entity_poly.type
_entity_poly.pdbx_seq_one_letter_code
_entity_poly.pdbx_strand_id
1 'polypeptide(L)'
;MNETGMSSGEWHRFNGHLKSLITEGKVSIERKGLETKRLKDFARYMVTSNQDAPLKIDIGDSRVVCFNVSTCCRGNTKYFKRLGNILDHSDAPGVVMKYLLSLDISDFDPQEIPATKMKVDIMRDQLPNPI
;
A
#
# COMPACT_ATOMS: atom_id res chain seq x y z
N MET A 1 9.93 10.15 18.89
CA MET A 1 9.70 10.41 17.44
C MET A 1 9.64 9.07 16.76
N ASN A 2 8.78 8.92 15.76
CA ASN A 2 8.88 7.78 14.87
C ASN A 2 10.11 7.94 13.96
N GLU A 3 10.48 6.90 13.21
CA GLU A 3 11.67 6.93 12.33
C GLU A 3 11.55 7.98 11.20
N THR A 4 10.35 8.53 10.97
CA THR A 4 10.09 9.64 10.03
C THR A 4 10.15 11.03 10.69
N GLY A 5 10.58 11.12 11.95
CA GLY A 5 10.73 12.38 12.68
C GLY A 5 9.43 13.08 13.11
N MET A 6 8.28 12.42 12.96
CA MET A 6 6.98 12.94 13.38
C MET A 6 6.76 12.73 14.88
N SER A 7 6.02 13.65 15.49
CA SER A 7 5.45 13.44 16.82
C SER A 7 4.38 12.35 16.79
N SER A 8 4.09 11.76 17.95
CA SER A 8 3.05 10.73 18.08
C SER A 8 1.67 11.23 17.61
N GLY A 9 1.34 12.50 17.89
CA GLY A 9 0.09 13.13 17.47
C GLY A 9 -0.02 13.32 15.96
N GLU A 10 1.06 13.74 15.30
CA GLU A 10 1.09 13.90 13.84
C GLU A 10 0.97 12.55 13.13
N TRP A 11 1.66 11.52 13.64
CA TRP A 11 1.57 10.18 13.09
C TRP A 11 0.15 9.60 13.22
N HIS A 12 -0.51 9.83 14.36
CA HIS A 12 -1.89 9.41 14.57
C HIS A 12 -2.86 10.12 13.60
N ARG A 13 -2.72 11.44 13.42
CA ARG A 13 -3.52 12.21 12.47
C ARG A 13 -3.32 11.72 11.03
N PHE A 14 -2.07 11.49 10.63
CA PHE A 14 -1.76 10.96 9.29
C PHE A 14 -2.40 9.58 9.07
N ASN A 15 -2.28 8.67 10.04
CA ASN A 15 -2.88 7.33 9.93
C ASN A 15 -4.41 7.39 9.83
N GLY A 16 -5.04 8.28 10.61
CA GLY A 16 -6.49 8.51 10.52
C GLY A 16 -6.90 8.99 9.12
N HIS A 17 -6.14 9.93 8.56
CA HIS A 17 -6.40 10.45 7.21
C HIS A 17 -6.22 9.38 6.13
N LEU A 18 -5.16 8.57 6.19
CA LEU A 18 -4.94 7.49 5.23
C LEU A 18 -6.07 6.45 5.28
N LYS A 19 -6.54 6.09 6.47
CA LYS A 19 -7.68 5.17 6.63
C LYS A 19 -8.98 5.74 6.05
N SER A 20 -9.20 7.03 6.23
CA SER A 20 -10.34 7.75 5.63
C SER A 20 -10.27 7.69 4.10
N LEU A 21 -9.10 7.96 3.51
CA LEU A 21 -8.87 7.83 2.06
C LEU A 21 -9.16 6.43 1.51
N ILE A 22 -8.90 5.37 2.29
CA ILE A 22 -9.18 3.99 1.86
C ILE A 22 -10.67 3.66 1.96
N THR A 23 -11.43 4.28 2.87
CA THR A 23 -12.77 3.80 3.27
C THR A 23 -13.93 4.72 2.91
N GLU A 24 -13.72 6.03 2.73
CA GLU A 24 -14.82 7.00 2.53
C GLU A 24 -15.58 6.82 1.21
N GLY A 25 -14.96 6.22 0.20
CA GLY A 25 -15.57 5.94 -1.11
C GLY A 25 -15.96 7.19 -1.92
N LYS A 26 -15.69 8.39 -1.39
CA LYS A 26 -15.83 9.67 -2.09
C LYS A 26 -14.67 10.58 -1.72
N VAL A 27 -14.17 11.32 -2.69
CA VAL A 27 -13.08 12.28 -2.50
C VAL A 27 -13.50 13.66 -3.02
N SER A 28 -13.14 14.70 -2.27
CA SER A 28 -13.28 16.09 -2.70
C SER A 28 -12.00 16.51 -3.43
N ILE A 29 -12.12 16.81 -4.72
CA ILE A 29 -11.00 17.27 -5.55
C ILE A 29 -11.16 18.77 -5.78
N GLU A 30 -10.22 19.53 -5.26
CA GLU A 30 -10.06 20.95 -5.53
C GLU A 30 -8.96 21.14 -6.58
N ARG A 31 -9.30 21.75 -7.71
CA ARG A 31 -8.35 22.09 -8.77
C ARG A 31 -8.20 23.59 -8.80
N LYS A 32 -6.96 24.07 -8.95
CA LYS A 32 -6.66 25.50 -8.97
C LYS A 32 -7.54 26.24 -9.99
N GLY A 33 -8.25 27.26 -9.52
CA GLY A 33 -9.13 28.08 -10.38
C GLY A 33 -10.43 27.40 -10.79
N LEU A 34 -10.80 26.28 -10.17
CA LEU A 34 -12.05 25.56 -10.41
C LEU A 34 -12.75 25.27 -9.08
N GLU A 35 -14.07 25.10 -9.14
CA GLU A 35 -14.85 24.69 -7.97
C GLU A 35 -14.52 23.26 -7.53
N THR A 36 -14.56 23.04 -6.22
CA THR A 36 -14.36 21.74 -5.60
C THR A 36 -15.47 20.77 -6.01
N LYS A 37 -15.08 19.59 -6.50
CA LYS A 37 -16.01 18.53 -6.90
C LYS A 37 -15.88 17.33 -5.97
N ARG A 38 -17.01 16.78 -5.54
CA ARG A 38 -17.06 15.53 -4.77
C ARG A 38 -17.38 14.36 -5.69
N LEU A 39 -16.44 13.43 -5.84
CA LEU A 39 -16.52 12.31 -6.77
C LEU A 39 -16.48 10.97 -6.02
N LYS A 40 -16.92 9.89 -6.67
CA LYS A 40 -16.68 8.52 -6.16
C LYS A 40 -15.19 8.22 -6.23
N ASP A 41 -14.64 7.67 -5.15
CA ASP A 41 -13.25 7.29 -5.07
C ASP A 41 -13.07 5.81 -5.43
N PHE A 42 -12.18 5.54 -6.37
CA PHE A 42 -11.79 4.20 -6.82
C PHE A 42 -10.29 3.97 -6.62
N ALA A 43 -9.60 4.85 -5.89
CA ALA A 43 -8.18 4.75 -5.62
C ALA A 43 -7.85 3.46 -4.86
N ARG A 44 -6.69 2.90 -5.20
CA ARG A 44 -6.03 1.82 -4.48
C ARG A 44 -4.59 2.26 -4.23
N TYR A 45 -4.11 2.02 -3.01
CA TYR A 45 -2.79 2.50 -2.58
C TYR A 45 -1.80 1.35 -2.55
N MET A 46 -0.67 1.52 -3.24
CA MET A 46 0.50 0.66 -3.12
C MET A 46 1.64 1.49 -2.54
N VAL A 47 2.21 1.04 -1.42
CA VAL A 47 3.29 1.74 -0.72
C VAL A 47 4.51 0.83 -0.71
N THR A 48 5.63 1.35 -1.23
CA THR A 48 6.93 0.68 -1.20
C THR A 48 7.87 1.49 -0.31
N SER A 49 8.51 0.83 0.65
CA SER A 49 9.50 1.46 1.54
C SER A 49 10.63 0.49 1.82
N ASN A 50 11.81 1.05 2.11
CA ASN A 50 12.94 0.32 2.66
C ASN A 50 12.96 0.35 4.20
N GLN A 51 11.98 1.02 4.83
CA GLN A 51 11.81 1.06 6.28
C GLN A 51 10.93 -0.11 6.74
N ASP A 52 11.18 -0.60 7.96
CA ASP A 52 10.47 -1.75 8.51
C ASP A 52 9.00 -1.44 8.86
N ALA A 53 8.72 -0.20 9.26
CA ALA A 53 7.38 0.24 9.66
C ALA A 53 6.94 1.58 9.02
N PRO A 54 6.70 1.61 7.68
CA PRO A 54 6.38 2.84 6.96
C PRO A 54 4.99 3.40 7.29
N LEU A 55 4.09 2.55 7.80
CA LEU A 55 2.72 2.89 8.15
C LEU A 55 2.39 2.40 9.55
N LYS A 56 1.49 3.11 10.25
CA LYS A 56 0.95 2.65 11.52
C LYS A 56 -0.19 1.66 11.26
N ILE A 57 -0.04 0.43 11.74
CA ILE A 57 -1.02 -0.64 11.60
C ILE A 57 -1.52 -1.02 12.99
N ASP A 58 -2.78 -0.69 13.26
CA ASP A 58 -3.40 -1.01 14.54
C ASP A 58 -3.81 -2.50 14.60
N ILE A 59 -3.90 -3.05 15.82
CA ILE A 59 -4.45 -4.39 16.03
C ILE A 59 -5.85 -4.47 15.40
N GLY A 60 -6.08 -5.54 14.63
CA GLY A 60 -7.35 -5.77 13.95
C GLY A 60 -7.51 -5.01 12.63
N ASP A 61 -6.46 -4.37 12.11
CA ASP A 61 -6.54 -3.76 10.77
C ASP A 61 -6.80 -4.81 9.68
N SER A 62 -7.87 -4.61 8.93
CA SER A 62 -8.31 -5.42 7.78
C SER A 62 -8.15 -4.69 6.45
N ARG A 63 -7.32 -3.64 6.37
CA ARG A 63 -7.20 -2.77 5.18
C ARG A 63 -5.86 -2.92 4.48
N VAL A 64 -4.80 -3.24 5.23
CA VAL A 64 -3.42 -3.25 4.73
C VAL A 64 -2.86 -4.67 4.72
N VAL A 65 -2.33 -5.09 3.57
CA VAL A 65 -1.48 -6.27 3.44
C VAL A 65 -0.02 -5.84 3.40
N CYS A 66 0.86 -6.53 4.13
CA CYS A 66 2.29 -6.20 4.20
C CYS A 66 3.12 -7.34 3.62
N PHE A 67 4.00 -7.03 2.69
CA PHE A 67 4.90 -7.99 2.07
C PHE A 67 6.35 -7.67 2.42
N ASN A 68 7.05 -8.62 3.03
CA ASN A 68 8.51 -8.56 3.15
C ASN A 68 9.11 -9.13 1.87
N VAL A 69 9.62 -8.23 1.01
CA VAL A 69 10.18 -8.60 -0.29
C VAL A 69 11.64 -9.04 -0.13
N SER A 70 11.99 -10.18 -0.72
CA SER A 70 13.36 -10.72 -0.66
C SER A 70 14.42 -9.77 -1.22
N THR A 71 15.57 -9.74 -0.57
CA THR A 71 16.76 -8.99 -1.01
C THR A 71 17.57 -9.73 -2.09
N CYS A 72 17.14 -10.90 -2.56
CA CYS A 72 17.90 -11.75 -3.49
C CYS A 72 18.32 -11.07 -4.80
N CYS A 73 17.55 -10.10 -5.28
CA CYS A 73 17.85 -9.36 -6.50
C CYS A 73 18.57 -8.03 -6.24
N ARG A 74 18.88 -7.68 -4.98
CA ARG A 74 19.53 -6.41 -4.63
C ARG A 74 20.89 -6.30 -5.34
N GLY A 75 21.09 -5.21 -6.07
CA GLY A 75 22.32 -4.97 -6.84
C GLY A 75 22.43 -5.78 -8.14
N ASN A 76 21.46 -6.65 -8.46
CA ASN A 76 21.48 -7.42 -9.70
C ASN A 76 21.03 -6.56 -10.89
N THR A 77 21.93 -5.72 -11.38
CA THR A 77 21.65 -4.80 -12.50
C THR A 77 21.25 -5.55 -13.77
N LYS A 78 21.80 -6.75 -14.02
CA LYS A 78 21.46 -7.54 -15.21
C LYS A 78 19.99 -8.00 -15.18
N TYR A 79 19.52 -8.45 -14.02
CA TYR A 79 18.12 -8.81 -13.81
C TYR A 79 17.19 -7.62 -14.06
N PHE A 80 17.46 -6.48 -13.42
CA PHE A 80 16.58 -5.30 -13.56
C PHE A 80 16.61 -4.68 -14.94
N LYS A 81 17.75 -4.69 -15.65
CA LYS A 81 17.80 -4.28 -17.07
C LYS A 81 16.92 -5.16 -17.94
N ARG A 82 16.99 -6.49 -17.75
CA ARG A 82 16.13 -7.43 -18.47
C ARG A 82 14.65 -7.20 -18.14
N LEU A 83 14.32 -7.00 -16.86
CA LEU A 83 12.95 -6.72 -16.43
C LEU A 83 12.41 -5.44 -17.05
N GLY A 84 13.19 -4.35 -17.02
CA GLY A 84 12.84 -3.09 -17.67
C GLY A 84 12.54 -3.28 -19.16
N ASN A 85 13.42 -3.96 -19.90
CA ASN A 85 13.20 -4.24 -21.32
C ASN A 85 11.93 -5.04 -21.61
N ILE A 86 11.54 -5.97 -20.71
CA ILE A 86 10.29 -6.71 -20.83
C ILE A 86 9.10 -5.79 -20.61
N LEU A 87 9.16 -4.91 -19.60
CA LEU A 87 8.09 -3.98 -19.27
C LEU A 87 7.93 -2.86 -20.31
N ASP A 88 9.02 -2.47 -20.97
CA ASP A 88 9.03 -1.46 -22.04
C ASP A 88 8.53 -1.99 -23.40
N HIS A 89 8.33 -3.30 -23.53
CA HIS A 89 7.80 -3.90 -24.75
C HIS A 89 6.34 -3.48 -24.96
N SER A 90 5.97 -3.09 -26.20
CA SER A 90 4.61 -2.59 -26.53
C SER A 90 3.49 -3.54 -26.11
N ASP A 91 3.73 -4.85 -26.19
CA ASP A 91 2.75 -5.88 -25.85
C ASP A 91 2.63 -6.17 -24.35
N ALA A 92 3.59 -5.72 -23.53
CA ALA A 92 3.65 -6.06 -22.10
C ALA A 92 2.37 -5.69 -21.33
N PRO A 93 1.77 -4.50 -21.51
CA PRO A 93 0.50 -4.16 -20.87
C PRO A 93 -0.63 -5.13 -21.27
N GLY A 94 -0.70 -5.52 -22.55
CA GLY A 94 -1.72 -6.44 -23.06
C GLY A 94 -1.58 -7.84 -22.47
N VAL A 95 -0.35 -8.34 -22.33
CA VAL A 95 -0.07 -9.65 -21.71
C VAL A 95 -0.45 -9.66 -20.24
N VAL A 96 -0.05 -8.63 -19.48
CA VAL A 96 -0.40 -8.50 -18.05
C VAL A 96 -1.91 -8.40 -17.87
N MET A 97 -2.58 -7.55 -18.67
CA MET A 97 -4.03 -7.39 -18.61
C MET A 97 -4.75 -8.71 -18.93
N LYS A 98 -4.32 -9.43 -19.96
CA LYS A 98 -4.88 -10.75 -20.31
C LYS A 98 -4.76 -11.74 -19.16
N TYR A 99 -3.61 -11.78 -18.48
CA TYR A 99 -3.42 -12.62 -17.31
C TYR A 99 -4.36 -12.21 -16.17
N LEU A 100 -4.42 -10.92 -15.81
CA LEU A 100 -5.27 -10.43 -14.72
C LEU A 100 -6.76 -10.69 -14.98
N LEU A 101 -7.24 -10.51 -16.22
CA LEU A 101 -8.62 -10.80 -16.62
C LEU A 101 -8.94 -12.31 -16.66
N SER A 102 -7.91 -13.17 -16.72
CA SER A 102 -8.09 -14.63 -16.73
C SER A 102 -8.19 -15.25 -15.33
N LEU A 103 -7.92 -14.47 -14.28
CA LEU A 103 -8.00 -14.94 -12.90
C LEU A 103 -9.47 -15.09 -12.49
N ASP A 104 -9.85 -16.29 -12.02
CA ASP A 104 -11.11 -16.49 -11.35
C ASP A 104 -11.04 -15.91 -9.94
N ILE A 105 -11.88 -14.91 -9.67
CA ILE A 105 -11.98 -14.20 -8.39
C ILE A 105 -13.36 -14.37 -7.76
N SER A 106 -14.13 -15.39 -8.19
CA SER A 106 -15.50 -15.63 -7.71
C SER A 106 -15.54 -15.86 -6.19
N ASP A 107 -14.54 -16.55 -5.65
CA ASP A 107 -14.39 -16.83 -4.21
C ASP A 107 -13.43 -15.85 -3.50
N PHE A 108 -12.98 -14.78 -4.16
CA PHE A 108 -12.04 -13.84 -3.58
C PHE A 108 -12.76 -12.79 -2.70
N ASP A 109 -12.50 -12.82 -1.40
CA ASP A 109 -12.91 -11.75 -0.49
C ASP A 109 -11.75 -10.77 -0.23
N PRO A 110 -11.83 -9.51 -0.70
CA PRO A 110 -10.81 -8.50 -0.43
C PRO A 110 -10.69 -8.09 1.04
N GLN A 111 -11.65 -8.47 1.90
CA GLN A 111 -11.59 -8.23 3.35
C GLN A 111 -10.82 -9.31 4.11
N GLU A 112 -10.61 -10.49 3.50
CA GLU A 112 -9.78 -11.56 4.05
C GLU A 112 -8.29 -11.27 3.84
N ILE A 113 -7.79 -10.27 4.58
CA ILE A 113 -6.38 -9.89 4.50
C ILE A 113 -5.51 -10.92 5.25
N PRO A 114 -4.50 -11.52 4.59
CA PRO A 114 -3.63 -12.50 5.23
C PRO A 114 -2.80 -11.88 6.34
N ALA A 115 -2.66 -12.61 7.45
CA ALA A 115 -1.76 -12.27 8.54
C ALA A 115 -0.32 -12.64 8.19
N THR A 116 0.38 -11.74 7.49
CA THR A 116 1.79 -11.94 7.15
C THR A 116 2.68 -11.70 8.37
N LYS A 117 3.83 -12.38 8.44
CA LYS A 117 4.81 -12.19 9.53
C LYS A 117 5.15 -10.70 9.73
N MET A 118 5.45 -10.00 8.64
CA MET A 118 5.75 -8.57 8.68
C MET A 118 4.60 -7.73 9.26
N LYS A 119 3.34 -8.03 8.91
CA LYS A 119 2.18 -7.31 9.46
C LYS A 119 2.05 -7.53 10.96
N VAL A 120 2.26 -8.76 11.44
CA VAL A 120 2.22 -9.11 12.86
C VAL A 120 3.34 -8.42 13.64
N ASP A 121 4.56 -8.41 13.10
CA ASP A 121 5.72 -7.77 13.71
C ASP A 121 5.49 -6.24 13.82
N ILE A 122 5.02 -5.58 12.75
CA ILE A 122 4.68 -4.14 12.76
C ILE A 122 3.62 -3.82 13.83
N MET A 123 2.54 -4.61 13.90
CA MET A 123 1.48 -4.39 14.89
C MET A 123 2.01 -4.50 16.32
N ARG A 124 2.90 -5.46 16.57
CA ARG A 124 3.51 -5.69 17.89
C ARG A 124 4.45 -4.56 18.28
N ASP A 125 5.33 -4.14 17.39
CA ASP A 125 6.36 -3.14 17.66
C ASP A 125 5.78 -1.73 17.83
N GLN A 126 4.56 -1.50 17.33
CA GLN A 126 3.84 -0.23 17.45
C GLN A 126 2.93 -0.17 18.69
N LEU A 127 2.93 -1.19 19.55
CA LEU A 127 2.17 -1.13 20.79
C LEU A 127 2.78 -0.09 21.74
N PRO A 128 1.94 0.65 22.49
CA PRO A 128 2.46 1.50 23.55
C PRO A 128 3.19 0.63 24.57
N ASN A 129 4.38 1.04 24.99
CA ASN A 129 5.08 0.38 26.09
C ASN A 129 4.16 0.37 27.32
N PRO A 130 4.10 -0.75 28.07
CA PRO A 130 3.42 -0.77 29.36
C PRO A 130 3.99 0.34 30.24
N ILE A 131 3.11 1.08 30.90
CA ILE A 131 3.45 2.11 31.90
C ILE A 131 4.12 1.45 33.10
#